data_AF-A0A553MKQ8-F1
#
_entry.id   AF-A0A553MKQ8-F1
#
_cell.length_a   1.000
_cell.length_b   1.000
_cell.length_c   1.000
_cell.angle_alpha   90.00
_cell.angle_beta   90.00
_cell.angle_gamma   90.00
#
_symmetry.space_group_name_H-M   'P 1'
#
loop_
_entity.id
_entity.type
_entity.pdbx_description
1 polymer ?
#
loop_
_entity_poly.entity_id
_entity_poly.type
_entity_poly.pdbx_seq_one_letter_code
_entity_poly.pdbx_strand_id
1 'polypeptide(L)'
;MVIILLLLFLSSLDLSLQESLAPRLSRTPRAPCARGQACDPRQRRDAGGRGGVYEHLGGAPRRRKLYCATKYHLQIHPNGKIDGSLEENNPYSILEITAVDVGVVAIKGLFSGRYLAMNEKGRLYASEVFNQECEFLERIHELGYNTYASRHHATTQPPSAVLGTGGSKRRASSKRQWYVSINGKGRPRRGFKTRSTDKASLFLPRVLGNKDHEMVRKLRESQRHQTGAHRTRVGRAEQRRRRHRGSKNRRADISHSIDSDGD
;
A
#
# COMPACT_ATOMS: atom_id res chain seq x y z
N MET A 1 27.51 -45.84 28.23
CA MET A 1 27.77 -45.62 26.78
C MET A 1 27.04 -46.62 25.88
N VAL A 2 26.62 -47.79 26.35
CA VAL A 2 25.87 -48.80 25.56
C VAL A 2 24.45 -48.36 25.20
N ILE A 3 23.76 -47.62 26.08
CA ILE A 3 22.38 -47.15 25.84
C ILE A 3 22.31 -46.07 24.74
N ILE A 4 23.32 -45.20 24.65
CA ILE A 4 23.37 -44.14 23.62
C ILE A 4 23.62 -44.76 22.24
N LEU A 5 24.45 -45.81 22.16
CA LEU A 5 24.68 -46.56 20.92
C LEU A 5 23.39 -47.29 20.46
N LEU A 6 22.60 -47.84 21.40
CA LEU A 6 21.34 -48.51 21.07
C LEU A 6 20.26 -47.53 20.56
N LEU A 7 20.18 -46.32 21.13
CA LEU A 7 19.24 -45.28 20.70
C LEU A 7 19.62 -44.67 19.33
N LEU A 8 20.92 -44.56 19.04
CA LEU A 8 21.40 -44.14 17.73
C LEU A 8 21.20 -45.21 16.66
N PHE A 9 21.28 -46.50 17.03
CA PHE A 9 21.03 -47.60 16.10
C PHE A 9 19.54 -47.75 15.74
N LEU A 10 18.65 -47.55 16.72
CA LEU A 10 17.19 -47.59 16.53
C LEU A 10 16.66 -46.41 15.68
N SER A 11 17.31 -45.25 15.71
CA SER A 11 16.92 -44.09 14.89
C SER A 11 17.39 -44.18 13.43
N SER A 12 18.34 -45.05 13.12
CA SER A 12 18.79 -45.35 11.75
C SER A 12 18.02 -46.47 11.04
N LEU A 13 17.15 -47.21 11.74
CA LEU A 13 16.34 -48.30 11.16
C LEU A 13 14.96 -47.83 10.64
N ASP A 14 14.52 -46.62 11.01
CA ASP A 14 13.18 -46.08 10.66
C ASP A 14 13.15 -45.20 9.37
N LEU A 15 14.16 -45.31 8.51
CA LEU A 15 14.25 -44.49 7.28
C LEU A 15 13.92 -45.25 5.97
N SER A 16 13.23 -46.38 6.04
CA SER A 16 12.93 -47.20 4.85
C SER A 16 11.49 -47.68 4.68
N LEU A 17 10.55 -47.27 5.54
CA LEU A 17 9.13 -47.65 5.39
C LEU A 17 8.17 -46.50 5.74
N GLN A 18 8.21 -45.39 5.00
CA GLN A 18 6.99 -44.58 4.80
C GLN A 18 7.04 -43.71 3.54
N GLU A 19 7.42 -44.30 2.41
CA GLU A 19 7.20 -43.71 1.08
C GLU A 19 5.90 -44.24 0.47
N SER A 20 4.76 -44.05 1.13
CA SER A 20 3.43 -44.17 0.50
C SER A 20 2.35 -43.76 1.50
N LEU A 21 1.77 -42.57 1.30
CA LEU A 21 0.36 -42.20 1.57
C LEU A 21 0.22 -40.68 1.46
N ALA A 22 0.29 -40.18 0.22
CA ALA A 22 -0.29 -38.89 -0.11
C ALA A 22 -1.82 -39.04 -0.17
N PRO A 23 -2.62 -38.30 0.62
CA PRO A 23 -4.04 -38.20 0.36
C PRO A 23 -4.22 -37.39 -0.93
N ARG A 24 -4.56 -38.10 -2.02
CA ARG A 24 -5.14 -37.49 -3.22
C ARG A 24 -6.49 -36.90 -2.84
N LEU A 25 -6.51 -35.62 -2.46
CA LEU A 25 -7.76 -34.89 -2.33
C LEU A 25 -8.25 -34.48 -3.72
N SER A 26 -9.44 -34.97 -3.99
CA SER A 26 -10.27 -34.87 -5.18
C SER A 26 -10.32 -33.47 -5.79
N ARG A 27 -10.08 -33.45 -7.11
CA ARG A 27 -10.32 -32.33 -8.01
C ARG A 27 -11.83 -32.04 -8.02
N THR A 28 -12.26 -30.98 -7.37
CA THR A 28 -13.65 -30.51 -7.48
C THR A 28 -13.93 -30.06 -8.93
N PRO A 29 -15.12 -30.37 -9.49
CA PRO A 29 -15.45 -29.96 -10.84
C PRO A 29 -15.53 -28.43 -10.91
N ARG A 30 -14.80 -27.86 -11.87
CA ARG A 30 -14.91 -26.44 -12.25
C ARG A 30 -16.36 -26.15 -12.63
N ALA A 31 -16.99 -25.21 -11.94
CA ALA A 31 -18.21 -24.59 -12.44
C ALA A 31 -17.88 -23.86 -13.75
N PRO A 32 -18.62 -24.06 -14.85
CA PRO A 32 -18.39 -23.33 -16.09
C PRO A 32 -18.69 -21.85 -15.89
N CYS A 33 -17.75 -20.99 -16.29
CA CYS A 33 -18.02 -19.57 -16.45
C CYS A 33 -19.04 -19.38 -17.58
N ALA A 34 -20.09 -18.59 -17.34
CA ALA A 34 -20.97 -18.13 -18.41
C ALA A 34 -20.14 -17.41 -19.50
N ARG A 35 -20.41 -17.74 -20.77
CA ARG A 35 -19.71 -17.15 -21.92
C ARG A 35 -19.98 -15.65 -21.99
N GLY A 36 -18.93 -14.85 -22.19
CA GLY A 36 -19.08 -13.52 -22.82
C GLY A 36 -18.47 -12.29 -22.13
N GLN A 37 -17.61 -12.39 -21.13
CA GLN A 37 -16.88 -11.20 -20.63
C GLN A 37 -15.38 -11.48 -20.47
N ALA A 38 -14.57 -10.68 -21.15
CA ALA A 38 -13.11 -10.71 -21.10
C ALA A 38 -12.64 -10.56 -19.65
N CYS A 39 -11.97 -11.59 -19.13
CA CYS A 39 -11.39 -11.55 -17.80
C CYS A 39 -10.14 -10.64 -17.83
N ASP A 40 -10.26 -9.40 -17.35
CA ASP A 40 -9.10 -8.59 -16.98
C ASP A 40 -8.47 -9.20 -15.71
N PRO A 41 -7.22 -9.71 -15.75
CA PRO A 41 -6.58 -10.34 -14.60
C PRO A 41 -6.36 -9.39 -13.41
N ARG A 42 -6.55 -8.08 -13.57
CA ARG A 42 -6.22 -7.08 -12.54
C ARG A 42 -7.35 -6.74 -11.58
N GLN A 43 -8.57 -7.26 -11.78
CA GLN A 43 -9.73 -6.84 -10.98
C GLN A 43 -10.23 -7.83 -9.93
N ARG A 44 -9.54 -8.95 -9.69
CA ARG A 44 -9.97 -9.95 -8.70
C ARG A 44 -8.93 -10.16 -7.60
N ARG A 45 -8.87 -9.20 -6.67
CA ARG A 45 -8.43 -9.41 -5.28
C ARG A 45 -8.94 -8.32 -4.33
N ASP A 46 -10.18 -7.87 -4.50
CA ASP A 46 -10.89 -7.20 -3.41
C ASP A 46 -11.18 -8.27 -2.33
N ALA A 47 -10.28 -8.37 -1.36
CA ALA A 47 -10.51 -9.11 -0.11
C ALA A 47 -11.50 -8.34 0.80
N GLY A 48 -12.62 -7.88 0.22
CA GLY A 48 -13.77 -7.30 0.91
C GLY A 48 -14.80 -8.36 1.33
N GLY A 49 -14.35 -9.57 1.69
CA GLY A 49 -15.20 -10.69 2.04
C GLY A 49 -15.14 -11.00 3.53
N ARG A 50 -16.25 -10.67 4.23
CA ARG A 50 -16.71 -11.15 5.55
C ARG A 50 -15.64 -11.27 6.65
N GLY A 51 -15.72 -10.35 7.62
CA GLY A 51 -14.94 -10.32 8.85
C GLY A 51 -14.67 -11.68 9.48
N GLY A 52 -13.42 -12.12 9.38
CA GLY A 52 -12.84 -13.18 10.20
C GLY A 52 -11.93 -12.58 11.27
N VAL A 53 -11.39 -13.45 12.14
CA VAL A 53 -10.48 -13.12 13.27
C VAL A 53 -9.31 -12.19 12.88
N TYR A 54 -8.95 -12.15 11.58
CA TYR A 54 -7.90 -11.31 11.00
C TYR A 54 -8.38 -10.08 10.22
N GLU A 55 -9.60 -9.58 10.44
CA GLU A 55 -10.12 -8.37 9.79
C GLU A 55 -9.26 -7.11 10.07
N HIS A 56 -8.55 -7.11 11.21
CA HIS A 56 -7.53 -6.11 11.52
C HIS A 56 -6.31 -6.18 10.57
N LEU A 57 -5.95 -7.37 10.09
CA LEU A 57 -4.94 -7.59 9.04
C LEU A 57 -5.46 -7.24 7.64
N GLY A 58 -6.80 -7.30 7.47
CA GLY A 58 -7.65 -6.66 6.46
C GLY A 58 -7.07 -6.49 5.05
N GLY A 59 -7.74 -7.06 4.05
CA GLY A 59 -7.41 -6.91 2.63
C GLY A 59 -6.95 -5.50 2.23
N ALA A 60 -5.94 -5.41 1.38
CA ALA A 60 -5.49 -4.14 0.82
C ALA A 60 -6.49 -3.64 -0.23
N PRO A 61 -6.82 -2.34 -0.27
CA PRO A 61 -6.39 -1.26 0.62
C PRO A 61 -7.05 -1.30 2.01
N ARG A 62 -6.23 -1.21 3.07
CA ARG A 62 -6.72 -1.10 4.45
C ARG A 62 -6.58 0.32 4.98
N ARG A 63 -7.65 0.83 5.58
CA ARG A 63 -7.69 2.18 6.16
C ARG A 63 -7.38 2.14 7.64
N ARG A 64 -6.32 2.83 8.05
CA ARG A 64 -5.76 2.78 9.40
C ARG A 64 -5.18 4.13 9.80
N LYS A 65 -4.96 4.31 11.09
CA LYS A 65 -4.03 5.33 11.60
C LYS A 65 -2.74 4.65 12.05
N LEU A 66 -1.59 5.22 11.72
CA LEU A 66 -0.30 4.70 12.19
C LEU A 66 0.10 5.41 13.47
N TYR A 67 -0.12 4.76 14.60
CA TYR A 67 0.22 5.28 15.92
C TYR A 67 1.65 4.88 16.31
N CYS A 68 2.56 5.85 16.32
CA CYS A 68 3.95 5.64 16.70
C CYS A 68 4.06 5.32 18.20
N ALA A 69 5.02 4.49 18.60
CA ALA A 69 5.30 4.23 20.02
C ALA A 69 5.79 5.50 20.76
N THR A 70 6.16 6.56 20.03
CA THR A 70 6.38 7.92 20.57
C THR A 70 5.10 8.70 20.85
N LYS A 71 3.92 8.05 20.75
CA LYS A 71 2.59 8.55 21.09
C LYS A 71 1.93 9.48 20.07
N TYR A 72 2.51 9.63 18.88
CA TYR A 72 1.96 10.44 17.79
C TYR A 72 1.34 9.58 16.69
N HIS A 73 0.24 10.03 16.09
CA HIS A 73 -0.23 9.50 14.81
C HIS A 73 0.48 10.17 13.65
N LEU A 74 1.04 9.39 12.71
CA LEU A 74 1.64 9.91 11.49
C LEU A 74 0.62 10.69 10.66
N GLN A 75 1.02 11.85 10.15
CA GLN A 75 0.20 12.73 9.32
C GLN A 75 0.86 13.00 7.98
N ILE A 76 0.02 13.11 6.95
CA ILE A 76 0.45 13.48 5.60
C ILE A 76 -0.42 14.66 5.14
N HIS A 77 0.18 15.85 5.12
CA HIS A 77 -0.54 17.09 4.82
C HIS A 77 -0.66 17.34 3.31
N PRO A 78 -1.72 18.04 2.85
CA PRO A 78 -1.87 18.42 1.45
C PRO A 78 -0.76 19.34 0.91
N ASN A 79 -0.05 20.05 1.79
CA ASN A 79 1.07 20.93 1.45
C ASN A 79 2.43 20.21 1.32
N GLY A 80 2.47 18.87 1.44
CA GLY A 80 3.70 18.10 1.34
C GLY A 80 4.37 17.78 2.69
N LYS A 81 3.94 18.42 3.78
CA LYS A 81 4.53 18.23 5.12
C LYS A 81 4.18 16.87 5.71
N ILE A 82 5.13 16.30 6.43
CA ILE A 82 4.97 15.08 7.23
C ILE A 82 5.41 15.36 8.67
N ASP A 83 4.55 15.03 9.62
CA ASP A 83 4.79 15.12 11.05
C ASP A 83 3.86 14.14 11.78
N GLY A 84 3.88 14.19 13.11
CA GLY A 84 3.00 13.43 13.98
C GLY A 84 2.14 14.36 14.83
N SER A 85 0.88 13.99 15.05
CA SER A 85 -0.05 14.70 15.94
C SER A 85 -0.54 13.82 17.08
N LEU A 86 -0.90 14.47 18.19
CA LEU A 86 -1.58 13.85 19.33
C LEU A 86 -3.11 13.89 19.16
N GLU A 87 -3.61 14.65 18.18
CA GLU A 87 -5.04 14.79 17.92
C GLU A 87 -5.62 13.50 17.39
N GLU A 88 -6.53 12.92 18.16
CA GLU A 88 -7.19 11.68 17.77
C GLU A 88 -8.10 11.86 16.55
N ASN A 89 -8.74 13.02 16.37
CA ASN A 89 -9.72 13.26 15.30
C ASN A 89 -9.17 14.09 14.14
N ASN A 90 -7.91 13.87 13.76
CA ASN A 90 -7.31 14.61 12.64
C ASN A 90 -7.46 13.85 11.30
N PRO A 91 -8.05 14.46 10.25
CA PRO A 91 -8.25 13.79 8.95
C PRO A 91 -6.93 13.43 8.25
N TYR A 92 -5.84 14.18 8.47
CA TYR A 92 -4.55 13.94 7.83
C TYR A 92 -3.80 12.73 8.40
N SER A 93 -4.27 12.16 9.52
CA SER A 93 -3.75 10.90 10.07
C SER A 93 -4.51 9.67 9.58
N ILE A 94 -5.56 9.84 8.76
CA ILE A 94 -6.29 8.74 8.15
C ILE A 94 -5.54 8.31 6.89
N LEU A 95 -4.96 7.11 6.96
CA LEU A 95 -4.08 6.57 5.94
C LEU A 95 -4.73 5.36 5.25
N GLU A 96 -4.45 5.22 3.97
CA GLU A 96 -4.76 4.04 3.17
C GLU A 96 -3.46 3.28 2.91
N ILE A 97 -3.37 2.06 3.42
CA ILE A 97 -2.21 1.18 3.26
C ILE A 97 -2.55 0.16 2.18
N THR A 98 -1.78 0.20 1.10
CA THR A 98 -1.93 -0.69 -0.05
C THR A 98 -0.75 -1.64 -0.12
N ALA A 99 -1.01 -2.94 -0.23
CA ALA A 99 0.05 -3.90 -0.52
C ALA A 99 0.42 -3.79 -2.00
N VAL A 100 1.67 -3.45 -2.27
CA VAL A 100 2.21 -3.36 -3.64
C VAL A 100 2.96 -4.63 -4.03
N ASP A 101 3.52 -5.34 -3.05
CA ASP A 101 4.21 -6.62 -3.21
C ASP A 101 4.18 -7.39 -1.87
N VAL A 102 4.69 -8.62 -1.85
CA VAL A 102 4.77 -9.44 -0.63
C VAL A 102 5.63 -8.72 0.42
N GLY A 103 4.98 -8.27 1.50
CA GLY A 103 5.63 -7.53 2.57
C GLY A 103 6.04 -6.11 2.19
N VAL A 104 5.58 -5.58 1.06
CA VAL A 104 5.83 -4.19 0.63
C VAL A 104 4.53 -3.44 0.53
N VAL A 105 4.49 -2.26 1.13
CA VAL A 105 3.31 -1.41 1.16
C VAL A 105 3.60 -0.02 0.62
N ALA A 106 2.57 0.61 0.07
CA ALA A 106 2.49 2.04 -0.16
C ALA A 106 1.46 2.64 0.80
N ILE A 107 1.83 3.75 1.44
CA ILE A 107 1.01 4.41 2.46
C ILE A 107 0.56 5.76 1.91
N LYS A 108 -0.74 5.95 1.74
CA LYS A 108 -1.34 7.17 1.18
C LYS A 108 -2.15 7.91 2.23
N GLY A 109 -1.98 9.22 2.33
CA GLY A 109 -2.88 10.08 3.10
C GLY A 109 -4.21 10.19 2.38
N LEU A 110 -5.29 9.72 2.99
CA LEU A 110 -6.59 9.62 2.31
C LEU A 110 -7.16 11.01 1.95
N PHE A 111 -6.96 11.99 2.84
CA PHE A 111 -7.46 13.35 2.66
C PHE A 111 -6.49 14.25 1.88
N SER A 112 -5.19 14.05 2.01
CA SER A 112 -4.20 14.80 1.23
C SER A 112 -4.01 14.25 -0.18
N GLY A 113 -4.40 13.00 -0.43
CA GLY A 113 -4.18 12.33 -1.71
C GLY A 113 -2.72 12.02 -2.01
N ARG A 114 -1.80 12.28 -1.08
CA ARG A 114 -0.35 12.13 -1.26
C ARG A 114 0.16 10.83 -0.64
N TYR A 115 1.22 10.27 -1.22
CA TYR A 115 1.93 9.10 -0.73
C TYR A 115 3.05 9.49 0.23
N LEU A 116 3.19 8.76 1.33
CA LEU A 116 4.41 8.77 2.13
C LEU A 116 5.56 8.31 1.24
N ALA A 117 6.66 9.04 1.25
CA ALA A 117 7.86 8.67 0.51
C ALA A 117 9.12 9.01 1.30
N MET A 118 10.22 8.32 1.02
CA MET A 118 11.53 8.59 1.61
C MET A 118 12.57 8.71 0.51
N ASN A 119 13.22 9.87 0.42
CA ASN A 119 14.24 10.08 -0.60
C ASN A 119 15.62 9.55 -0.23
N GLU A 120 16.54 9.59 -1.19
CA GLU A 120 17.95 9.20 -1.06
C GLU A 120 18.71 9.93 0.07
N LYS A 121 18.25 11.13 0.47
CA LYS A 121 18.81 11.88 1.61
C LYS A 121 18.22 11.41 2.95
N GLY A 122 17.40 10.37 2.93
CA GLY A 122 16.65 9.83 4.06
C GLY A 122 15.59 10.78 4.59
N ARG A 123 15.10 11.75 3.80
CA ARG A 123 14.03 12.66 4.24
C ARG A 123 12.67 12.06 3.90
N LEU A 124 11.77 12.03 4.88
CA LEU A 124 10.36 11.78 4.62
C LEU A 124 9.74 12.99 3.93
N TYR A 125 8.95 12.74 2.90
CA TYR A 125 8.18 13.76 2.18
C TYR A 125 6.89 13.15 1.63
N ALA A 126 5.91 13.99 1.26
CA ALA A 126 4.64 13.53 0.72
C ALA A 126 4.59 13.73 -0.80
N SER A 127 4.68 12.62 -1.55
CA SER A 127 4.64 12.60 -3.01
C SER A 127 3.21 12.69 -3.54
N GLU A 128 2.97 13.50 -4.58
CA GLU A 128 1.65 13.58 -5.24
C GLU A 128 1.37 12.35 -6.11
N VAL A 129 2.43 11.81 -6.71
CA VAL A 129 2.37 10.66 -7.62
C VAL A 129 3.11 9.49 -6.98
N PHE A 130 2.56 8.28 -7.14
CA PHE A 130 3.23 7.07 -6.69
C PHE A 130 4.55 6.85 -7.44
N ASN A 131 5.61 6.54 -6.71
CA ASN A 131 6.96 6.28 -7.23
C ASN A 131 7.67 5.23 -6.37
N GLN A 132 8.89 4.84 -6.75
CA GLN A 132 9.67 3.83 -6.03
C GLN A 132 9.99 4.24 -4.57
N GLU A 133 10.19 5.53 -4.30
CA GLU A 133 10.45 6.05 -2.96
C GLU A 133 9.23 5.93 -2.01
N CYS A 134 8.05 5.59 -2.55
CA CYS A 134 6.82 5.32 -1.79
C CYS A 134 6.71 3.88 -1.29
N GLU A 135 7.65 3.00 -1.65
CA GLU A 135 7.62 1.59 -1.29
C GLU A 135 8.35 1.31 0.02
N PHE A 136 7.60 0.77 0.99
CA PHE A 136 8.13 0.41 2.30
C PHE A 136 7.96 -1.08 2.59
N LEU A 137 9.04 -1.70 3.06
CA LEU A 137 9.00 -3.04 3.64
C LEU A 137 8.29 -2.98 4.99
N GLU A 138 7.12 -3.60 5.08
CA GLU A 138 6.36 -3.74 6.30
C GLU A 138 6.77 -5.05 7.02
N ARG A 139 7.23 -4.93 8.26
CA ARG A 139 7.56 -6.07 9.12
C ARG A 139 6.98 -5.92 10.50
N ILE A 140 6.48 -7.03 11.06
CA ILE A 140 6.06 -7.10 12.45
C ILE A 140 7.31 -7.19 13.33
N HIS A 141 7.43 -6.26 14.26
CA HIS A 141 8.43 -6.23 15.30
C HIS A 141 8.03 -7.17 16.45
N GLU A 142 9.00 -7.66 17.20
CA GLU A 142 8.82 -8.57 18.34
C GLU A 142 7.85 -8.04 19.42
N LEU A 143 7.65 -6.72 19.46
CA LEU A 143 6.76 -6.04 20.40
C LEU A 143 5.33 -5.87 19.87
N GLY A 144 4.98 -6.50 18.74
CA GLY A 144 3.66 -6.40 18.11
C GLY A 144 3.39 -5.10 17.34
N TYR A 145 4.40 -4.23 17.19
CA TYR A 145 4.35 -3.04 16.34
C TYR A 145 4.80 -3.39 14.92
N ASN A 146 4.43 -2.60 13.93
CA ASN A 146 5.00 -2.66 12.59
C ASN A 146 6.18 -1.69 12.45
N THR A 147 7.14 -2.08 11.62
CA THR A 147 8.20 -1.21 11.10
C THR A 147 8.02 -1.05 9.60
N TYR A 148 8.40 0.13 9.09
CA TYR A 148 8.33 0.46 7.67
C TYR A 148 9.70 0.94 7.20
N ALA A 149 10.45 0.06 6.55
CA ALA A 149 11.76 0.39 6.00
C ALA A 149 11.66 0.79 4.53
N SER A 150 12.43 1.78 4.07
CA SER A 150 12.55 2.06 2.64
C SER A 150 13.01 0.79 1.92
N ARG A 151 12.32 0.42 0.83
CA ARG A 151 12.72 -0.73 0.00
C ARG A 151 14.06 -0.47 -0.70
N HIS A 152 14.28 0.77 -1.12
CA HIS A 152 15.37 1.14 -2.02
C HIS A 152 16.55 1.81 -1.32
N HIS A 153 16.37 2.35 -0.11
CA HIS A 153 17.44 3.07 0.60
C HIS A 153 17.91 2.36 1.87
N ALA A 154 19.22 2.21 1.98
CA ALA A 154 19.91 1.65 3.14
C ALA A 154 21.36 2.14 3.18
N THR A 155 22.00 2.05 4.35
CA THR A 155 23.44 2.28 4.50
C THR A 155 24.16 0.94 4.46
N THR A 156 25.07 0.75 3.52
CA THR A 156 26.01 -0.38 3.53
C THR A 156 27.16 -0.02 4.47
N GLN A 157 27.36 -0.80 5.53
CA GLN A 157 28.54 -0.63 6.37
C GLN A 157 29.70 -1.46 5.78
N PRO A 158 30.90 -0.88 5.65
CA PRO A 158 32.06 -1.65 5.25
C PRO A 158 32.32 -2.73 6.32
N PRO A 159 32.92 -3.86 5.92
CA PRO A 159 33.32 -4.88 6.87
C PRO A 159 34.24 -4.25 7.92
N SER A 160 33.85 -4.27 9.21
CA SER A 160 34.73 -3.78 10.27
C SER A 160 36.04 -4.57 10.23
N ALA A 161 37.15 -3.89 9.94
CA ALA A 161 38.47 -4.46 10.12
C ALA A 161 38.67 -4.71 11.62
N VAL A 162 38.74 -5.97 12.01
CA VAL A 162 39.10 -6.35 13.38
C VAL A 162 40.60 -6.08 13.53
N LEU A 163 40.96 -5.03 14.28
CA LEU A 163 42.32 -4.85 14.76
C LEU A 163 42.50 -5.76 15.99
N GLY A 164 42.92 -7.00 15.76
CA GLY A 164 43.11 -8.00 16.82
C GLY A 164 43.73 -9.27 16.24
N THR A 165 44.90 -9.61 16.76
CA THR A 165 45.74 -10.77 16.45
C THR A 165 44.98 -12.10 16.41
N GLY A 166 45.09 -12.81 15.28
CA GLY A 166 44.71 -14.22 15.14
C GLY A 166 43.39 -14.46 14.38
N GLY A 167 43.51 -14.78 13.09
CA GLY A 167 42.43 -15.35 12.27
C GLY A 167 41.48 -14.35 11.61
N SER A 168 41.85 -13.79 10.46
CA SER A 168 41.01 -12.90 9.66
C SER A 168 39.79 -13.59 9.03
N LYS A 169 38.73 -13.81 9.79
CA LYS A 169 37.39 -13.98 9.20
C LYS A 169 36.85 -12.61 8.79
N ARG A 170 36.94 -12.28 7.49
CA ARG A 170 36.28 -11.09 6.93
C ARG A 170 34.77 -11.20 7.19
N ARG A 171 34.22 -10.40 8.10
CA ARG A 171 32.77 -10.30 8.30
C ARG A 171 32.13 -9.69 7.06
N ALA A 172 31.02 -10.23 6.58
CA ALA A 172 30.28 -9.67 5.45
C ALA A 172 29.80 -8.24 5.76
N SER A 173 29.73 -7.38 4.72
CA SER A 173 29.15 -6.04 4.84
C SER A 173 27.70 -6.14 5.31
N SER A 174 27.34 -5.42 6.38
CA SER A 174 25.97 -5.40 6.88
C SER A 174 25.18 -4.27 6.21
N LYS A 175 23.97 -4.57 5.74
CA LYS A 175 23.04 -3.57 5.19
C LYS A 175 22.15 -3.04 6.30
N ARG A 176 22.28 -1.76 6.64
CA ARG A 176 21.44 -1.08 7.63
C ARG A 176 20.30 -0.36 6.93
N GLN A 177 19.10 -0.93 7.01
CA GLN A 177 17.89 -0.37 6.44
C GLN A 177 17.52 0.98 7.07
N TRP A 178 16.81 1.81 6.30
CA TRP A 178 16.31 3.11 6.74
C TRP A 178 14.82 3.03 7.02
N TYR A 179 14.39 3.46 8.21
CA TYR A 179 13.02 3.33 8.68
C TYR A 179 12.29 4.66 8.68
N VAL A 180 11.01 4.63 8.32
CA VAL A 180 10.05 5.70 8.63
C VAL A 180 10.08 5.91 10.14
N SER A 181 10.19 7.17 10.59
CA SER A 181 10.33 7.43 12.01
C SER A 181 9.89 8.83 12.41
N ILE A 182 9.14 8.93 13.52
CA ILE A 182 8.70 10.19 14.15
C ILE A 182 9.24 10.23 15.57
N ASN A 183 10.00 11.29 15.90
CA ASN A 183 10.59 11.46 17.22
C ASN A 183 9.54 11.81 18.31
N GLY A 184 9.98 11.90 19.57
CA GLY A 184 9.12 12.29 20.70
C GLY A 184 8.62 13.73 20.70
N LYS A 185 8.87 14.51 19.63
CA LYS A 185 8.34 15.87 19.42
C LYS A 185 7.43 15.94 18.19
N GLY A 186 6.99 14.79 17.66
CA GLY A 186 6.16 14.71 16.45
C GLY A 186 6.91 15.03 15.15
N ARG A 187 8.24 15.16 15.14
CA ARG A 187 9.01 15.51 13.93
C ARG A 187 9.59 14.28 13.23
N PRO A 188 9.59 14.24 11.88
CA PRO A 188 10.18 13.13 11.14
C PRO A 188 11.70 13.08 11.33
N ARG A 189 12.26 11.87 11.43
CA ARG A 189 13.72 11.65 11.50
C ARG A 189 14.28 11.31 10.12
N ARG A 190 15.59 11.51 9.97
CA ARG A 190 16.34 11.08 8.77
C ARG A 190 16.51 9.57 8.78
N GLY A 191 16.18 8.90 7.67
CA GLY A 191 16.24 7.44 7.52
C GLY A 191 17.61 6.82 7.88
N PHE A 192 18.72 7.44 7.46
CA PHE A 192 20.05 6.95 7.84
C PHE A 192 20.36 7.05 9.34
N LYS A 193 19.54 7.75 10.14
CA LYS A 193 19.67 7.84 11.61
C LYS A 193 18.73 6.89 12.37
N THR A 194 17.88 6.13 11.68
CA THR A 194 16.84 5.31 12.31
C THR A 194 17.23 3.84 12.38
N ARG A 195 16.70 3.12 13.37
CA ARG A 195 16.85 1.67 13.55
C ARG A 195 15.48 1.03 13.73
N SER A 196 15.37 -0.28 13.47
CA SER A 196 14.16 -1.06 13.73
C SER A 196 13.79 -1.09 15.21
N THR A 197 14.80 -1.08 16.09
CA THR A 197 14.63 -1.10 17.55
C THR A 197 14.27 0.25 18.16
N ASP A 198 14.36 1.35 17.39
CA ASP A 198 14.02 2.67 17.90
C ASP A 198 12.50 2.75 18.13
N LYS A 199 12.05 3.17 19.33
CA LYS A 199 10.62 3.45 19.60
C LYS A 199 10.01 4.39 18.54
N ALA A 200 10.81 5.33 18.05
CA ALA A 200 10.41 6.27 17.01
C ALA A 200 10.13 5.63 15.64
N SER A 201 10.52 4.37 15.41
CA SER A 201 10.32 3.62 14.17
C SER A 201 9.22 2.54 14.29
N LEU A 202 8.62 2.40 15.48
CA LEU A 202 7.60 1.40 15.78
C LEU A 202 6.21 2.02 15.66
N PHE A 203 5.36 1.45 14.82
CA PHE A 203 4.02 1.96 14.54
C PHE A 203 2.97 0.88 14.71
N LEU A 204 1.91 1.18 15.45
CA LEU A 204 0.74 0.33 15.60
C LEU A 204 -0.34 0.77 14.60
N PRO A 205 -0.71 -0.07 13.61
CA PRO A 205 -1.85 0.22 12.74
C PRO A 205 -3.16 0.11 13.52
N ARG A 206 -3.78 1.26 13.83
CA ARG A 206 -5.07 1.34 14.53
C ARG A 206 -6.23 1.36 13.53
N VAL A 207 -7.30 0.65 13.86
CA VAL A 207 -8.59 0.75 13.16
C VAL A 207 -9.17 2.16 13.33
N LEU A 208 -9.90 2.62 12.33
CA LEU A 208 -10.56 3.92 12.34
C LEU A 208 -11.71 3.94 13.36
N GLY A 209 -11.87 5.07 14.06
CA GLY A 209 -13.02 5.28 14.94
C GLY A 209 -14.27 5.75 14.19
N ASN A 210 -15.40 5.86 14.90
CA ASN A 210 -16.67 6.30 14.31
C ASN A 210 -16.56 7.68 13.62
N LYS A 211 -15.92 8.65 14.27
CA LYS A 211 -15.68 10.00 13.71
C LYS A 211 -14.83 9.95 12.44
N ASP A 212 -13.84 9.08 12.39
CA ASP A 212 -13.01 8.89 11.20
C ASP A 212 -13.82 8.31 10.04
N HIS A 213 -14.64 7.31 10.31
CA HIS A 213 -15.55 6.74 9.32
C HIS A 213 -16.53 7.79 8.76
N GLU A 214 -17.03 8.68 9.61
CA GLU A 214 -17.89 9.79 9.20
C GLU A 214 -17.15 10.75 8.26
N MET A 215 -15.95 11.20 8.62
CA MET A 215 -15.13 12.07 7.77
C MET A 215 -14.86 11.41 6.41
N VAL A 216 -14.56 10.11 6.42
CA VAL A 216 -14.27 9.33 5.21
C VAL A 216 -15.51 9.15 4.33
N ARG A 217 -16.70 8.98 4.92
CA ARG A 217 -17.97 8.95 4.18
C ARG A 217 -18.21 10.28 3.49
N LYS A 218 -18.08 11.40 4.22
CA LYS A 218 -18.23 12.76 3.69
C LYS A 218 -17.27 13.04 2.53
N LEU A 219 -16.01 12.61 2.64
CA LEU A 219 -15.02 12.73 1.55
C LEU A 219 -15.44 11.97 0.29
N ARG A 220 -15.96 10.75 0.43
CA ARG A 220 -16.41 9.95 -0.72
C ARG A 220 -17.65 10.56 -1.38
N GLU A 221 -18.56 11.09 -0.59
CA GLU A 221 -19.75 11.79 -1.09
C GLU A 221 -19.36 13.05 -1.86
N SER A 222 -18.46 13.89 -1.33
CA SER A 222 -18.01 15.11 -2.02
C SER A 222 -17.33 14.80 -3.36
N GLN A 223 -16.48 13.77 -3.40
CA GLN A 223 -15.86 13.31 -4.65
C GLN A 223 -16.90 12.83 -5.68
N ARG A 224 -17.92 12.07 -5.25
CA ARG A 224 -19.01 11.64 -6.15
C ARG A 224 -19.78 12.82 -6.73
N HIS A 225 -20.14 13.81 -5.92
CA HIS A 225 -20.86 14.99 -6.39
C HIS A 225 -20.04 15.80 -7.40
N GLN A 226 -18.73 15.96 -7.17
CA GLN A 226 -17.85 16.65 -8.12
C GLN A 226 -17.77 15.91 -9.46
N THR A 227 -17.60 14.58 -9.46
CA THR A 227 -17.58 13.78 -10.69
C THR A 227 -18.92 13.77 -11.42
N GLY A 228 -20.04 13.69 -10.68
CA GLY A 228 -21.39 13.74 -11.24
C GLY A 228 -21.70 15.09 -11.88
N ALA A 229 -21.40 16.19 -11.17
CA ALA A 229 -21.56 17.54 -11.70
C ALA A 229 -20.71 17.78 -12.96
N HIS A 230 -19.47 17.27 -12.98
CA HIS A 230 -18.61 17.35 -14.17
C HIS A 230 -19.21 16.57 -15.35
N ARG A 231 -19.68 15.33 -15.15
CA ARG A 231 -20.31 14.53 -16.22
C ARG A 231 -21.57 15.20 -16.76
N THR A 232 -22.42 15.74 -15.90
CA THR A 232 -23.63 16.46 -16.30
C THR A 232 -23.31 17.73 -17.10
N ARG A 233 -22.28 18.50 -16.69
CA ARG A 233 -21.82 19.68 -17.44
C ARG A 233 -21.28 19.32 -18.81
N VAL A 234 -20.42 18.30 -18.91
CA VAL A 234 -19.88 17.81 -20.19
C VAL A 234 -21.00 17.31 -21.10
N GLY A 235 -21.96 16.54 -20.57
CA GLY A 235 -23.12 16.05 -21.32
C GLY A 235 -23.98 17.18 -21.89
N ARG A 236 -24.28 18.22 -21.07
CA ARG A 236 -25.03 19.40 -21.55
C ARG A 236 -24.25 20.20 -22.61
N ALA A 237 -22.94 20.34 -22.47
CA ALA A 237 -22.10 21.04 -23.45
C ALA A 237 -22.05 20.30 -24.80
N GLU A 238 -21.92 18.98 -24.76
CA GLU A 238 -21.92 18.12 -25.96
C GLU A 238 -23.29 18.15 -26.67
N GLN A 239 -24.39 18.10 -25.91
CA GLN A 239 -25.73 18.19 -26.47
C GLN A 239 -26.00 19.55 -27.13
N ARG A 240 -25.47 20.65 -26.57
CA ARG A 240 -25.50 21.99 -27.19
C ARG A 240 -24.71 22.03 -28.50
N ARG A 241 -23.51 21.43 -28.54
CA ARG A 241 -22.69 21.36 -29.77
C ARG A 241 -23.39 20.58 -30.88
N ARG A 242 -24.00 19.43 -30.56
CA ARG A 242 -24.78 18.64 -31.52
C ARG A 242 -25.95 19.42 -32.11
N ARG A 243 -26.69 20.18 -31.28
CA ARG A 243 -27.78 21.06 -31.76
C ARG A 243 -27.28 22.13 -32.73
N HIS A 244 -26.15 22.78 -32.44
CA HIS A 244 -25.56 23.76 -33.35
C HIS A 244 -25.09 23.15 -34.67
N ARG A 245 -24.46 21.97 -34.63
CA ARG A 245 -23.99 21.26 -35.84
C ARG A 245 -25.17 20.81 -36.72
N GLY A 246 -26.21 20.25 -36.11
CA GLY A 246 -27.44 19.87 -36.82
C GLY A 246 -28.27 21.06 -37.35
N SER A 247 -28.08 22.27 -36.80
CA SER A 247 -28.66 23.49 -37.35
C SER A 247 -27.84 24.05 -38.52
N LYS A 248 -26.51 23.91 -38.50
CA LYS A 248 -25.65 24.28 -39.63
C LYS A 248 -25.85 23.37 -40.85
N ASN A 249 -25.91 22.05 -40.66
CA ASN A 249 -26.17 21.12 -41.77
C ASN A 249 -27.52 21.38 -42.43
N ARG A 250 -28.58 21.61 -41.65
CA ARG A 250 -29.90 21.96 -42.20
C ARG A 250 -29.92 23.28 -42.98
N ARG A 251 -29.09 24.25 -42.62
CA ARG A 251 -28.97 25.50 -43.39
C ARG A 251 -28.18 25.31 -44.68
N ALA A 252 -27.20 24.41 -44.70
CA ALA A 252 -26.42 24.08 -45.92
C ALA A 252 -27.25 23.27 -46.93
N ASP A 253 -28.10 22.36 -46.46
CA ASP A 253 -29.00 21.59 -47.34
C ASP A 253 -30.05 22.48 -48.01
N ILE A 254 -30.59 23.48 -47.30
CA ILE A 254 -31.57 24.43 -47.85
C ILE A 254 -30.95 25.34 -48.91
N SER A 255 -29.69 25.75 -48.76
CA SER A 255 -28.99 26.53 -49.80
C SER A 255 -28.70 25.73 -51.07
N HIS A 256 -28.55 24.40 -50.98
CA HIS A 256 -28.30 23.57 -52.16
C HIS A 256 -29.57 23.24 -52.96
N SER A 257 -30.75 23.30 -52.34
CA SER A 257 -32.04 23.07 -53.01
C SER A 257 -32.59 24.30 -53.75
N ILE A 258 -32.02 25.49 -53.57
CA ILE A 258 -32.52 26.72 -54.21
C ILE A 258 -31.86 26.98 -55.57
N ASP A 259 -30.69 26.40 -55.84
CA ASP A 259 -29.97 26.56 -57.12
C ASP A 259 -30.37 25.53 -58.21
N SER A 260 -31.41 24.72 -57.98
CA SER A 260 -31.84 23.66 -58.93
C SER A 260 -33.15 23.93 -59.68
N ASP A 261 -33.82 25.07 -59.45
CA ASP A 261 -35.11 25.44 -60.07
C ASP A 261 -34.97 26.58 -61.11
N GLY A 262 -33.77 26.77 -61.68
CA GLY A 262 -33.49 27.82 -62.67
C GLY A 262 -32.79 27.30 -63.91
N ASP A 263 -33.50 26.53 -64.74
CA ASP A 263 -33.28 26.39 -66.20
C ASP A 263 -34.56 25.88 -66.87
#